data_AF-A0A1G6T8I1-F1
#
_entry.id   AF-A0A1G6T8I1-F1
#
_cell.length_a   1.000
_cell.length_b   1.000
_cell.length_c   1.000
_cell.angle_alpha   90.00
_cell.angle_beta   90.00
_cell.angle_gamma   90.00
#
_symmetry.space_group_name_H-M   'P 1'
#
loop_
_entity.id
_entity.type
_entity.pdbx_description
1 polymer ?
#
loop_
_entity_poly.entity_id
_entity_poly.type
_entity_poly.pdbx_seq_one_letter_code
_entity_poly.pdbx_strand_id
1 'polypeptide(L)'
;MNFLLEILGELAMLFIENLIPSRKGKRYKKNLKTLKKLEWFRSLMKEHRSVFLTNLAVRAKITEYAEDINLQKYKSELERIVKSEFG
;
A
#
# COMPACT_ATOMS: atom_id res chain seq x y z
N MET A 1 24.41 -0.99 -10.55
CA MET A 1 23.33 -0.87 -11.57
C MET A 1 22.25 0.00 -10.94
N ASN A 2 21.80 1.04 -11.64
CA ASN A 2 21.25 2.26 -11.02
C ASN A 2 19.95 2.04 -10.23
N PHE A 3 19.98 2.33 -8.92
CA PHE A 3 18.81 2.44 -8.02
C PHE A 3 17.64 3.24 -8.64
N LEU A 4 17.96 4.27 -9.43
CA LEU A 4 16.97 5.05 -10.18
C LEU A 4 16.23 4.23 -11.26
N LEU A 5 16.90 3.29 -11.92
CA LEU A 5 16.27 2.41 -12.92
C LEU A 5 15.35 1.38 -12.27
N GLU A 6 15.70 0.89 -11.07
CA GLU A 6 14.81 -0.01 -10.30
C GLU A 6 13.54 0.71 -9.84
N ILE A 7 13.68 1.92 -9.27
CA ILE A 7 12.52 2.76 -8.88
C ILE A 7 11.65 3.09 -10.11
N LEU A 8 12.27 3.42 -11.25
CA LEU A 8 11.54 3.69 -12.48
C LEU A 8 10.83 2.45 -13.03
N GLY A 9 11.46 1.27 -12.93
CA GLY A 9 10.85 0.00 -13.30
C GLY A 9 9.66 -0.35 -12.42
N GLU A 10 9.76 -0.15 -11.11
CA GLU A 10 8.66 -0.31 -10.17
C GLU A 10 7.52 0.66 -10.47
N LEU A 11 7.82 1.95 -10.68
CA LEU A 11 6.82 2.94 -11.08
C LEU A 11 6.15 2.59 -12.42
N ALA A 12 6.91 2.13 -13.42
CA ALA A 12 6.36 1.70 -14.69
C ALA A 12 5.42 0.51 -14.54
N MET A 13 5.78 -0.50 -13.73
CA MET A 13 4.89 -1.62 -13.41
C MET A 13 3.64 -1.15 -12.66
N LEU A 14 3.76 -0.21 -11.72
CA LEU A 14 2.63 0.39 -11.00
C LEU A 14 1.67 1.10 -11.95
N PHE A 15 2.18 1.80 -12.97
CA PHE A 15 1.37 2.45 -14.00
C PHE A 15 0.67 1.42 -14.89
N ILE A 16 1.39 0.38 -15.35
CA ILE A 16 0.82 -0.68 -16.19
C ILE A 16 -0.27 -1.47 -15.43
N GLU A 17 -0.05 -1.80 -14.16
CA GLU A 17 -1.04 -2.45 -13.30
C GLU A 17 -2.31 -1.61 -13.09
N ASN A 18 -2.19 -0.28 -13.13
CA ASN A 18 -3.33 0.63 -13.01
C ASN A 18 -4.09 0.82 -14.33
N LEU A 19 -3.44 0.61 -15.47
CA LEU A 19 -4.03 0.69 -16.81
C LEU A 19 -4.81 -0.58 -17.18
N ILE A 20 -4.37 -1.74 -16.72
CA ILE A 20 -5.06 -3.02 -16.95
C ILE A 20 -6.08 -3.23 -15.82
N PRO A 21 -7.40 -3.20 -16.10
CA PRO A 21 -8.42 -3.38 -15.07
C PRO A 21 -8.40 -4.80 -14.49
N SER A 22 -7.64 -4.98 -13.40
CA SER A 22 -7.53 -6.25 -12.69
C SER A 22 -8.46 -6.31 -11.46
N ARG A 23 -8.92 -7.51 -11.08
CA ARG A 23 -9.67 -7.72 -9.83
C ARG A 23 -8.88 -7.23 -8.61
N LYS A 24 -7.56 -7.47 -8.62
CA LYS A 24 -6.61 -7.04 -7.57
C LYS A 24 -6.54 -5.51 -7.49
N GLY A 25 -6.41 -4.81 -8.61
CA GLY A 25 -6.40 -3.34 -8.67
C GLY A 25 -7.70 -2.70 -8.21
N LYS A 26 -8.86 -3.28 -8.61
CA LYS A 26 -10.18 -2.84 -8.11
C LYS A 26 -10.29 -3.00 -6.58
N ARG A 27 -9.84 -4.14 -6.05
CA ARG A 27 -9.84 -4.42 -4.60
C ARG A 27 -8.94 -3.44 -3.85
N TYR A 28 -7.71 -3.23 -4.30
CA TYR A 28 -6.79 -2.24 -3.75
C TYR A 28 -7.44 -0.85 -3.66
N LYS A 29 -8.02 -0.36 -4.77
CA LYS A 29 -8.66 0.97 -4.81
C LYS A 29 -9.84 1.07 -3.84
N LYS A 30 -10.70 0.04 -3.77
CA LYS A 30 -11.82 -0.03 -2.81
C LYS A 30 -11.31 0.04 -1.37
N ASN A 31 -10.36 -0.84 -1.03
CA ASN A 31 -9.82 -0.96 0.31
C ASN A 31 -9.08 0.29 0.75
N LEU A 32 -8.27 0.88 -0.14
CA LEU A 32 -7.59 2.14 0.12
C LEU A 32 -8.59 3.26 0.43
N LYS A 33 -9.72 3.33 -0.27
CA LYS A 33 -10.77 4.32 0.01
C LYS A 33 -11.37 4.12 1.41
N THR A 34 -11.54 2.88 1.85
CA THR A 34 -12.02 2.56 3.21
C THR A 34 -10.97 2.90 4.26
N LEU A 35 -9.73 2.44 4.10
CA LEU A 35 -8.63 2.67 5.04
C LEU A 35 -8.31 4.16 5.20
N LYS A 36 -8.39 4.96 4.14
CA LYS A 36 -8.20 6.43 4.20
C LYS A 36 -9.19 7.15 5.11
N LYS A 37 -10.30 6.53 5.50
CA LYS A 37 -11.24 7.10 6.49
C LYS A 37 -10.72 6.93 7.92
N LEU A 38 -9.83 5.97 8.16
CA LEU A 38 -9.29 5.68 9.47
C LEU A 38 -8.17 6.67 9.81
N GLU A 39 -8.25 7.28 10.99
CA GLU A 39 -7.28 8.28 11.43
C GLU A 39 -5.86 7.71 11.52
N TRP A 40 -5.70 6.54 12.17
CA TRP A 40 -4.39 5.90 12.32
C TRP A 40 -3.72 5.61 10.97
N PHE A 41 -4.50 5.24 9.95
CA PHE A 41 -3.96 4.96 8.62
C PHE A 41 -3.53 6.25 7.92
N ARG A 42 -4.28 7.34 8.07
CA ARG A 42 -3.88 8.66 7.57
C ARG A 42 -2.59 9.14 8.23
N SER A 43 -2.43 8.95 9.53
CA SER A 43 -1.20 9.27 10.25
C SER A 43 -0.01 8.47 9.72
N LEU A 44 -0.18 7.16 9.56
CA LEU A 44 0.85 6.27 9.03
C LEU A 44 1.27 6.66 7.59
N MET A 45 0.31 6.98 6.72
CA MET A 45 0.63 7.48 5.37
C MET A 45 1.40 8.81 5.41
N LYS A 46 1.05 9.72 6.34
CA LYS A 46 1.66 11.05 6.41
C LYS A 46 3.12 10.97 6.86
N GLU A 47 3.42 10.04 7.75
CA GLU A 47 4.78 9.79 8.25
C GLU A 47 5.74 9.37 7.12
N HIS A 48 5.29 8.46 6.24
CA HIS A 48 6.11 7.90 5.16
C HIS A 48 5.87 8.53 3.79
N ARG A 49 5.02 9.57 3.71
CA ARG A 49 4.79 10.43 2.53
C ARG A 49 4.57 9.65 1.21
N SER A 50 5.17 10.14 0.11
CA SER A 50 4.93 9.71 -1.27
C SER A 50 5.34 8.26 -1.55
N VAL A 51 6.24 7.69 -0.75
CA VAL A 51 6.74 6.32 -0.95
C VAL A 51 5.84 5.24 -0.31
N PHE A 52 4.95 5.63 0.61
CA PHE A 52 4.07 4.70 1.31
C PHE A 52 3.18 3.89 0.35
N LEU A 53 2.52 4.57 -0.58
CA LEU A 53 1.57 3.93 -1.51
C LEU A 53 2.25 3.33 -2.75
N THR A 54 3.54 3.59 -2.95
CA THR A 54 4.33 2.98 -4.04
C THR A 54 4.96 1.66 -3.58
N ASN A 55 5.22 1.49 -2.28
CA ASN A 55 5.79 0.26 -1.73
C ASN A 55 4.87 -0.96 -1.98
N LEU A 56 5.45 -2.03 -2.56
CA LEU A 56 4.70 -3.22 -2.98
C LEU A 56 4.13 -4.00 -1.80
N ALA A 57 4.85 -4.12 -0.68
CA ALA A 57 4.40 -4.83 0.51
C ALA A 57 3.21 -4.10 1.17
N VAL A 58 3.27 -2.77 1.26
CA VAL A 58 2.15 -1.95 1.73
C VAL A 58 0.93 -2.10 0.83
N ARG A 59 1.10 -2.03 -0.50
CA ARG A 59 -0.02 -2.21 -1.46
C ARG A 59 -0.62 -3.61 -1.38
N ALA A 60 0.21 -4.64 -1.23
CA ALA A 60 -0.24 -6.01 -1.04
C ALA A 60 -1.11 -6.09 0.22
N LYS A 61 -0.64 -5.53 1.34
CA LYS A 61 -1.39 -5.53 2.60
C LYS A 61 -2.71 -4.78 2.51
N ILE A 62 -2.73 -3.61 1.86
CA ILE A 62 -3.96 -2.86 1.58
C ILE A 62 -4.96 -3.70 0.76
N THR A 63 -4.46 -4.51 -0.17
CA THR A 63 -5.30 -5.38 -1.00
C THR A 63 -5.93 -6.53 -0.21
N GLU A 64 -5.28 -6.99 0.86
CA GLU A 64 -5.80 -8.04 1.76
C GLU A 64 -6.93 -7.56 2.67
N TYR A 65 -7.05 -6.25 2.89
CA TYR A 65 -8.08 -5.71 3.78
C TYR A 65 -9.49 -6.19 3.41
N ALA A 66 -10.25 -6.58 4.43
CA ALA A 66 -11.64 -6.98 4.35
C ALA A 66 -12.41 -6.35 5.51
N GLU A 67 -13.72 -6.14 5.36
CA GLU A 67 -14.54 -5.43 6.37
C GLU A 67 -14.70 -6.22 7.67
N ASP A 68 -14.60 -7.55 7.60
CA ASP A 68 -14.70 -8.50 8.71
C ASP A 68 -13.35 -8.80 9.38
N ILE A 69 -12.26 -8.18 8.93
CA ILE A 69 -10.93 -8.42 9.49
C ILE A 69 -10.80 -7.85 10.91
N ASN A 70 -10.02 -8.52 11.76
CA ASN A 70 -9.62 -7.94 13.04
C ASN A 70 -8.75 -6.70 12.81
N LEU A 71 -9.34 -5.52 13.05
CA LEU A 71 -8.72 -4.24 12.72
C LEU A 71 -7.43 -3.97 13.50
N GLN A 72 -7.36 -4.40 14.78
CA GLN A 72 -6.14 -4.22 15.57
C GLN A 72 -4.99 -5.07 15.03
N LYS A 73 -5.26 -6.35 14.76
CA LYS A 73 -4.25 -7.24 14.17
C LYS A 73 -3.78 -6.71 12.81
N TYR A 74 -4.72 -6.29 11.96
CA TYR A 74 -4.40 -5.71 10.65
C TYR A 74 -3.52 -4.46 10.77
N LYS A 75 -3.86 -3.56 11.70
CA LYS A 75 -3.07 -2.36 11.98
C LYS A 75 -1.64 -2.73 12.38
N SER A 76 -1.46 -3.61 13.37
CA SER A 76 -0.13 -4.01 13.84
C SER A 76 0.71 -4.68 12.75
N GLU A 77 0.08 -5.51 11.90
CA GLU A 77 0.77 -6.14 10.77
C GLU A 77 1.23 -5.11 9.74
N LEU A 78 0.39 -4.12 9.43
CA LEU A 78 0.74 -3.05 8.49
C LEU A 78 1.85 -2.16 9.06
N GLU A 79 1.78 -1.79 10.34
CA GLU A 79 2.86 -1.04 11.02
C GLU A 79 4.19 -1.81 11.02
N ARG A 80 4.15 -3.13 11.20
CA ARG A 80 5.35 -3.98 11.11
C ARG A 80 5.94 -3.99 9.70
N ILE A 81 5.11 -4.08 8.66
CA ILE A 81 5.56 -3.99 7.26
C ILE A 81 6.22 -2.63 7.03
N VAL A 82 5.56 -1.56 7.44
CA VAL A 82 6.06 -0.18 7.29
C VAL A 82 7.41 -0.01 7.99
N LYS A 83 7.55 -0.51 9.23
CA LYS A 83 8.83 -0.48 9.95
C LYS A 83 9.93 -1.28 9.23
N SER A 84 9.60 -2.39 8.57
CA SER A 84 10.57 -3.20 7.84
C SER A 84 11.02 -2.57 6.52
N GLU A 85 10.15 -1.80 5.87
CA GLU A 85 10.38 -1.23 4.53
C GLU A 85 10.94 0.19 4.58
N PHE A 86 10.69 0.93 5.67
CA PHE A 86 11.08 2.35 5.82
C PHE A 86 11.92 2.64 7.06
N GLY A 87 12.18 1.64 7.91
CA GLY A 87 12.97 1.75 9.14
C GLY A 87 14.42 1.34 8.99
#